data_AF-A0A9D7RI09-F1
#
_entry.id   AF-A0A9D7RI09-F1
#
_cell.length_a   1.000
_cell.length_b   1.000
_cell.length_c   1.000
_cell.angle_alpha   90.00
_cell.angle_beta   90.00
_cell.angle_gamma   90.00
#
_symmetry.space_group_name_H-M   'P 1'
#
loop_
_entity.id
_entity.type
_entity.pdbx_description
1 polymer ?
#
loop_
_entity_poly.entity_id
_entity_poly.type
_entity_poly.pdbx_seq_one_letter_code
_entity_poly.pdbx_strand_id
1 'polypeptide(L)'
;MKIAINARFLQAGKLEGLGWYTFELCKRWVETHPQDEFVLIYDRPQDQFLIAGPNVVSRVIGPKARHFFSFWYWFDVQIPRILRQQQVDVFFSPDNFLSLTTSVPSVLTTHDIAHFHFPAQVAMVHRPYYWWFVPKFLRKAKKILALTEFGKMDLIQHYQVPPEKL
;
A
#
# COMPACT_ATOMS: atom_id res chain seq x y z
N MET A 1 -14.11 -12.81 -4.39
CA MET A 1 -13.35 -11.70 -5.00
C MET A 1 -11.87 -11.96 -4.79
N LYS A 2 -11.00 -11.50 -5.69
CA LYS A 2 -9.54 -11.63 -5.56
C LYS A 2 -8.91 -10.29 -5.23
N ILE A 3 -8.27 -10.22 -4.06
CA ILE A 3 -7.75 -9.00 -3.46
C ILE A 3 -6.24 -9.12 -3.35
N ALA A 4 -5.51 -8.23 -4.01
CA ALA A 4 -4.07 -8.13 -3.80
C ALA A 4 -3.74 -7.12 -2.71
N ILE A 5 -2.81 -7.47 -1.84
CA ILE A 5 -2.38 -6.64 -0.73
C ILE A 5 -0.88 -6.37 -0.89
N ASN A 6 -0.48 -5.11 -0.87
CA ASN A 6 0.92 -4.75 -0.73
C ASN A 6 1.40 -5.09 0.69
N ALA A 7 2.22 -6.14 0.78
CA ALA A 7 2.68 -6.75 2.01
C ALA A 7 4.16 -6.41 2.31
N ARG A 8 4.75 -5.37 1.72
CA ARG A 8 6.19 -5.10 1.90
C ARG A 8 6.60 -4.89 3.37
N PHE A 9 5.68 -4.38 4.20
CA PHE A 9 5.92 -4.09 5.61
C PHE A 9 5.54 -5.27 6.53
N LEU A 10 5.00 -6.36 5.98
CA LEU A 10 4.74 -7.61 6.72
C LEU A 10 6.01 -8.46 6.81
N GLN A 11 7.00 -7.97 7.55
CA GLN A 11 8.27 -8.67 7.78
C GLN A 11 8.32 -9.24 9.20
N ALA A 12 8.52 -10.54 9.33
CA ALA A 12 8.70 -11.20 10.62
C ALA A 12 9.87 -10.58 11.40
N GLY A 13 9.65 -10.29 12.69
CA GLY A 13 10.65 -9.65 13.56
C GLY A 13 10.93 -8.16 13.27
N LYS A 14 10.22 -7.53 12.31
CA LYS A 14 10.39 -6.12 11.93
C LYS A 14 9.06 -5.39 11.72
N LEU A 15 8.03 -5.79 12.46
CA LEU A 15 6.72 -5.13 12.42
C LEU A 15 6.78 -3.83 13.21
N GLU A 16 6.85 -2.71 12.47
CA GLU A 16 6.61 -1.37 12.99
C GLU A 16 5.14 -0.98 12.82
N GLY A 17 4.76 0.28 13.05
CA GLY A 17 3.35 0.73 13.00
C GLY A 17 2.61 0.32 11.73
N LEU A 18 3.20 0.58 10.54
CA LEU A 18 2.66 0.14 9.25
C LEU A 18 2.48 -1.38 9.16
N GLY A 19 3.46 -2.12 9.69
CA GLY A 19 3.48 -3.58 9.68
C GLY A 19 2.39 -4.17 10.56
N TRP A 20 2.25 -3.68 11.80
CA TRP A 20 1.20 -4.10 12.73
C TRP A 20 -0.19 -3.78 12.21
N TYR A 21 -0.41 -2.57 11.69
CA TYR A 21 -1.67 -2.19 11.06
C TYR A 21 -2.03 -3.17 9.93
N THR A 22 -1.09 -3.43 9.04
CA THR A 22 -1.31 -4.35 7.91
C THR A 22 -1.56 -5.77 8.42
N PHE A 23 -0.82 -6.23 9.42
CA PHE A 23 -0.90 -7.59 9.93
C PHE A 23 -2.27 -7.87 10.56
N GLU A 24 -2.68 -7.03 11.50
CA GLU A 24 -3.94 -7.19 12.22
C GLU A 24 -5.16 -7.10 11.29
N LEU A 25 -5.11 -6.21 10.30
CA LEU A 25 -6.18 -6.06 9.31
C LEU A 25 -6.26 -7.28 8.39
N CYS A 26 -5.13 -7.64 7.77
CA CYS A 26 -5.09 -8.71 6.78
C CYS A 26 -5.37 -10.08 7.42
N LYS A 27 -4.88 -10.33 8.63
CA LYS A 27 -5.19 -11.55 9.39
C LYS A 27 -6.70 -11.73 9.55
N ARG A 28 -7.40 -10.69 10.04
CA ARG A 28 -8.86 -10.74 10.21
C ARG A 28 -9.60 -10.87 8.90
N TRP A 29 -9.18 -10.19 7.84
CA TRP A 29 -9.81 -10.32 6.53
C TRP A 29 -9.73 -11.74 6.00
N VAL A 30 -8.55 -12.35 6.06
CA VAL A 30 -8.33 -13.74 5.63
C VAL A 30 -9.23 -14.70 6.42
N GLU A 31 -9.32 -14.54 7.74
CA GLU A 31 -10.11 -15.39 8.63
C GLU A 31 -11.63 -15.21 8.45
N THR A 32 -12.09 -13.98 8.21
CA THR A 32 -13.52 -13.64 8.16
C THR A 32 -14.12 -13.72 6.76
N HIS A 33 -13.30 -13.75 5.71
CA HIS A 33 -13.73 -13.79 4.31
C HIS A 33 -13.15 -15.01 3.58
N PRO A 34 -13.52 -16.25 3.98
CA PRO A 34 -12.98 -17.47 3.37
C PRO A 34 -13.38 -17.63 1.89
N GLN A 35 -14.43 -16.95 1.43
CA GLN A 35 -14.87 -16.92 0.03
C GLN A 35 -14.01 -16.03 -0.88
N ASP A 36 -13.16 -15.17 -0.31
CA ASP A 36 -12.30 -14.25 -1.04
C ASP A 36 -10.86 -14.77 -1.07
N GLU A 37 -10.17 -14.55 -2.20
CA GLU A 37 -8.77 -14.93 -2.40
C GLU A 37 -7.86 -13.73 -2.12
N PHE A 38 -6.83 -13.92 -1.31
CA PHE A 38 -5.89 -12.88 -0.92
C PHE A 38 -4.50 -13.13 -1.50
N VAL A 39 -4.01 -12.20 -2.33
CA VAL A 39 -2.66 -12.24 -2.90
C VAL A 39 -1.77 -11.26 -2.14
N LEU A 40 -0.93 -11.76 -1.23
CA LEU A 40 0.01 -10.92 -0.48
C LEU A 40 1.31 -10.74 -1.28
N ILE A 41 1.64 -9.50 -1.62
CA ILE A 41 2.76 -9.16 -2.50
C ILE A 41 3.91 -8.55 -1.68
N TYR A 42 5.05 -9.25 -1.66
CA TYR A 42 6.25 -8.87 -0.92
C TYR A 42 7.34 -8.38 -1.88
N ASP A 43 8.16 -7.43 -1.44
CA ASP A 43 9.29 -6.92 -2.23
C ASP A 43 10.60 -7.71 -2.00
N ARG A 44 10.58 -8.69 -1.09
CA ARG A 44 11.73 -9.49 -0.68
C ARG A 44 11.32 -10.87 -0.15
N PRO A 45 12.22 -11.86 -0.22
CA PRO A 45 12.01 -13.16 0.42
C PRO A 45 11.68 -12.99 1.90
N GLN A 46 10.81 -13.86 2.40
CA GLN A 46 10.42 -13.92 3.80
C GLN A 46 10.94 -15.21 4.41
N ASP A 47 11.54 -15.13 5.59
CA ASP A 47 11.94 -16.31 6.36
C ASP A 47 10.68 -17.04 6.89
N GLN A 48 9.66 -16.25 7.25
CA GLN A 48 8.36 -16.73 7.67
C GLN A 48 7.26 -15.82 7.13
N PHE A 49 6.24 -16.42 6.52
CA PHE A 49 5.01 -15.70 6.19
C PHE A 49 4.12 -15.61 7.44
N LEU A 50 3.83 -14.40 7.87
CA LEU A 50 3.04 -14.13 9.08
C LEU A 50 1.55 -14.42 8.89
N ILE A 51 1.06 -14.41 7.66
CA ILE A 51 -0.34 -14.65 7.31
C ILE A 51 -0.37 -15.84 6.36
N ALA A 52 -1.16 -16.83 6.73
CA ALA A 52 -1.37 -18.05 5.96
C ALA A 52 -2.84 -18.48 6.08
N GLY A 53 -3.34 -19.14 5.05
CA GLY A 53 -4.71 -19.62 4.98
C GLY A 53 -4.96 -20.34 3.64
N PRO A 54 -6.02 -21.14 3.52
CA PRO A 54 -6.35 -21.86 2.29
C PRO A 54 -6.68 -20.90 1.12
N ASN A 55 -7.09 -19.68 1.43
CA ASN A 55 -7.42 -18.61 0.50
C ASN A 55 -6.28 -17.57 0.34
N VAL A 56 -5.06 -17.89 0.78
CA VAL A 56 -3.92 -16.97 0.77
C VAL A 56 -2.84 -17.45 -0.20
N VAL A 57 -2.39 -16.53 -1.07
CA VAL A 57 -1.26 -16.74 -1.98
C VAL A 57 -0.21 -15.66 -1.76
N SER A 58 0.94 -16.05 -1.24
CA SER A 58 2.11 -15.16 -1.12
C SER A 58 2.90 -15.10 -2.42
N ARG A 59 3.22 -13.88 -2.87
CA ARG A 59 4.06 -13.61 -4.04
C ARG A 59 5.20 -12.69 -3.66
N VAL A 60 6.43 -13.18 -3.82
CA VAL A 60 7.64 -12.37 -3.66
C VAL A 60 8.06 -11.86 -5.03
N ILE A 61 8.15 -10.54 -5.19
CA ILE A 61 8.61 -9.89 -6.42
C ILE A 61 9.79 -8.98 -6.13
N GLY A 62 10.85 -9.15 -6.91
CA GLY A 62 12.04 -8.30 -6.84
C GLY A 62 12.04 -7.20 -7.90
N PRO A 63 12.98 -6.24 -7.80
CA PRO A 63 13.93 -6.04 -6.70
C PRO A 63 13.29 -5.31 -5.50
N LYS A 64 14.01 -5.27 -4.36
CA LYS A 64 13.56 -4.56 -3.15
C LYS A 64 13.30 -3.08 -3.44
N ALA A 65 12.15 -2.57 -3.02
CA ALA A 65 11.75 -1.18 -3.23
C ALA A 65 12.36 -0.26 -2.14
N ARG A 66 13.64 0.10 -2.31
CA ARG A 66 14.43 0.89 -1.33
C ARG A 66 14.98 2.22 -1.86
N HIS A 67 15.16 2.34 -3.17
CA HIS A 67 15.68 3.54 -3.82
C HIS A 67 14.73 3.99 -4.91
N PHE A 68 14.81 5.25 -5.33
CA PHE A 68 13.87 5.86 -6.29
C PHE A 68 13.55 4.95 -7.50
N PHE A 69 14.58 4.46 -8.20
CA PHE A 69 14.38 3.61 -9.38
C PHE A 69 13.79 2.24 -9.05
N SER A 70 14.23 1.59 -7.96
CA SER A 70 13.68 0.29 -7.58
C SER A 70 12.25 0.41 -7.05
N PHE A 71 11.93 1.55 -6.44
CA PHE A 71 10.59 1.89 -5.98
C PHE A 71 9.64 2.09 -7.15
N TRP A 72 10.03 2.94 -8.11
CA TRP A 72 9.27 3.14 -9.35
C TRP A 72 9.07 1.83 -10.10
N TYR A 73 10.14 1.05 -10.30
CA TYR A 73 10.05 -0.21 -11.01
C TYR A 73 9.13 -1.22 -10.29
N TRP A 74 9.21 -1.29 -8.96
CA TRP A 74 8.35 -2.18 -8.19
C TRP A 74 6.86 -1.77 -8.33
N PHE A 75 6.54 -0.50 -8.12
CA PHE A 75 5.16 -0.01 -8.15
C PHE A 75 4.56 0.10 -9.54
N ASP A 76 5.32 0.60 -10.52
CA ASP A 76 4.78 0.98 -11.81
C ASP A 76 5.08 -0.04 -12.91
N VAL A 77 5.89 -1.07 -12.63
CA VAL A 77 6.15 -2.19 -13.55
C VAL A 77 5.72 -3.53 -12.95
N GLN A 78 6.28 -3.91 -11.79
CA GLN A 78 6.08 -5.25 -11.24
C GLN A 78 4.69 -5.45 -10.64
N ILE A 79 4.17 -4.48 -9.88
CA ILE A 79 2.81 -4.55 -9.31
C ILE A 79 1.75 -4.72 -10.41
N PRO A 80 1.64 -3.83 -11.42
CA PRO A 80 0.68 -4.01 -12.51
C PRO A 80 0.81 -5.36 -13.22
N ARG A 81 2.04 -5.86 -13.40
CA ARG A 81 2.29 -7.17 -14.01
C ARG A 81 1.67 -8.30 -13.18
N ILE A 82 1.94 -8.34 -11.87
CA ILE A 82 1.39 -9.37 -10.98
C ILE A 82 -0.13 -9.25 -10.86
N LEU A 83 -0.65 -8.03 -10.72
CA LEU A 83 -2.10 -7.80 -10.61
C LEU A 83 -2.83 -8.36 -11.84
N ARG A 84 -2.30 -8.14 -13.05
CA ARG A 84 -2.86 -8.72 -14.28
C ARG A 84 -2.71 -10.24 -14.34
N GLN A 85 -1.54 -10.77 -14.00
CA GLN A 85 -1.27 -12.22 -14.04
C GLN A 85 -2.13 -13.02 -13.08
N GLN A 86 -2.42 -12.46 -11.91
CA GLN A 86 -3.28 -13.11 -10.92
C GLN A 86 -4.77 -12.83 -11.15
N GLN A 87 -5.12 -11.98 -12.13
CA GLN A 87 -6.49 -11.52 -12.41
C GLN A 87 -7.15 -10.93 -11.16
N VAL A 88 -6.47 -9.97 -10.53
CA VAL A 88 -6.91 -9.34 -9.29
C VAL A 88 -8.04 -8.35 -9.56
N ASP A 89 -9.08 -8.39 -8.72
CA ASP A 89 -10.22 -7.48 -8.80
C ASP A 89 -9.93 -6.14 -8.12
N VAL A 90 -9.26 -6.16 -6.96
CA VAL A 90 -8.96 -4.97 -6.15
C VAL A 90 -7.53 -5.02 -5.60
N PHE A 91 -6.82 -3.89 -5.66
CA PHE A 91 -5.50 -3.74 -5.05
C PHE A 91 -5.57 -2.86 -3.79
N PHE A 92 -5.12 -3.39 -2.65
CA PHE A 92 -5.03 -2.65 -1.40
C PHE A 92 -3.56 -2.35 -1.06
N SER A 93 -3.25 -1.07 -0.84
CA SER A 93 -1.92 -0.62 -0.45
C SER A 93 -1.96 0.11 0.90
N PRO A 94 -1.43 -0.50 1.98
CA PRO A 94 -1.58 0.02 3.32
C PRO A 94 -0.49 1.01 3.75
N ASP A 95 0.31 1.56 2.84
CA ASP A 95 1.60 2.16 3.19
C ASP A 95 1.89 3.56 2.59
N ASN A 96 0.86 4.38 2.33
CA ASN A 96 0.95 5.70 1.70
C ASN A 96 1.40 5.72 0.22
N PHE A 97 1.73 4.57 -0.36
CA PHE A 97 2.20 4.48 -1.74
C PHE A 97 1.27 3.65 -2.61
N LEU A 98 1.19 4.00 -3.89
CA LEU A 98 0.29 3.33 -4.83
C LEU A 98 0.93 3.19 -6.20
N SER A 99 0.51 2.17 -6.96
CA SER A 99 0.86 2.06 -8.38
C SER A 99 0.07 3.10 -9.19
N LEU A 100 0.75 3.88 -10.02
CA LEU A 100 0.11 4.86 -10.90
C LEU A 100 -0.32 4.23 -12.23
N THR A 101 0.34 3.15 -12.65
CA THR A 101 0.17 2.53 -13.97
C THR A 101 -0.79 1.34 -13.98
N THR A 102 -1.22 0.82 -12.81
CA THR A 102 -2.22 -0.25 -12.76
C THR A 102 -3.61 0.24 -13.21
N SER A 103 -4.36 -0.62 -13.92
CA SER A 103 -5.78 -0.41 -14.23
C SER A 103 -6.71 -0.96 -13.16
N VAL A 104 -6.20 -1.77 -12.23
CA VAL A 104 -6.99 -2.39 -11.16
C VAL A 104 -7.43 -1.31 -10.17
N PRO A 105 -8.73 -1.26 -9.79
CA PRO A 105 -9.22 -0.30 -8.81
C PRO A 105 -8.46 -0.51 -7.49
N SER A 106 -7.96 0.60 -6.95
CA SER A 106 -7.03 0.54 -5.83
C SER A 106 -7.54 1.30 -4.61
N VAL A 107 -7.33 0.72 -3.43
CA VAL A 107 -7.60 1.30 -2.12
C VAL A 107 -6.27 1.61 -1.45
N LEU A 108 -6.09 2.85 -0.99
CA LEU A 108 -4.86 3.35 -0.38
C LEU A 108 -5.13 3.68 1.09
N THR A 109 -4.33 3.16 2.03
CA THR A 109 -4.31 3.72 3.38
C THR A 109 -3.29 4.85 3.43
N THR A 110 -3.74 6.00 3.92
CA THR A 110 -2.87 7.14 4.23
C THR A 110 -2.77 7.32 5.74
N HIS A 111 -1.57 7.09 6.28
CA HIS A 111 -1.31 7.13 7.74
C HIS A 111 -1.17 8.57 8.24
N ASP A 112 -0.41 9.37 7.52
CA ASP A 112 -0.20 10.79 7.78
C ASP A 112 0.33 11.48 6.52
N ILE A 113 0.40 12.81 6.59
CA ILE A 113 1.08 13.64 5.60
C ILE A 113 2.23 14.41 6.24
N ALA A 114 3.02 13.76 7.11
CA ALA A 114 4.11 14.41 7.85
C ALA A 114 5.13 15.09 6.93
N HIS A 115 5.31 14.61 5.70
CA HIS A 115 6.15 15.23 4.68
C HIS A 115 5.67 16.64 4.25
N PHE A 116 4.39 16.95 4.43
CA PHE A 116 3.80 18.25 4.17
C PHE A 116 3.99 19.20 5.35
N HIS A 117 3.64 18.75 6.57
CA HIS A 117 3.70 19.58 7.78
C HIS A 117 5.12 19.76 8.34
N PHE A 118 5.93 18.72 8.27
CA PHE A 118 7.27 18.67 8.86
C PHE A 118 8.32 18.26 7.83
N PRO A 119 8.48 19.03 6.72
CA PRO A 119 9.43 18.68 5.67
C PRO A 119 10.85 18.53 6.21
N ALA A 120 11.22 19.32 7.23
CA ALA A 120 12.52 19.22 7.92
C ALA A 120 12.83 17.82 8.48
N GLN A 121 11.81 17.07 8.93
CA GLN A 121 11.95 15.73 9.50
C GLN A 121 12.06 14.62 8.44
N VAL A 122 11.73 14.93 7.18
CA VAL A 122 11.92 14.02 6.05
C VAL A 122 13.30 14.26 5.45
N ALA A 123 14.05 13.18 5.22
CA ALA A 123 15.36 13.26 4.57
C ALA A 123 15.25 14.02 3.23
N MET A 124 16.14 14.98 3.01
CA MET A 124 16.08 15.90 1.86
C MET A 124 15.95 15.19 0.50
N VAL A 125 16.62 14.04 0.36
CA VAL A 125 16.59 13.19 -0.84
C VAL A 125 15.22 12.58 -1.15
N HIS A 126 14.34 12.46 -0.16
CA HIS A 126 13.00 11.88 -0.33
C HIS A 126 11.90 12.92 -0.50
N ARG A 127 12.13 14.18 -0.11
CA ARG A 127 11.11 15.24 -0.18
C ARG A 127 10.55 15.44 -1.59
N PRO A 128 11.37 15.54 -2.67
CA PRO A 128 10.83 15.72 -4.01
C PRO A 128 9.94 14.56 -4.45
N TYR A 129 10.27 13.34 -4.00
CA TYR A 129 9.46 12.17 -4.26
C TYR A 129 8.07 12.32 -3.64
N TYR A 130 7.98 12.57 -2.33
CA TYR A 130 6.69 12.72 -1.66
C TYR A 130 5.86 13.84 -2.27
N TRP A 131 6.47 15.02 -2.47
CA TRP A 131 5.79 16.19 -3.06
C TRP A 131 5.20 15.90 -4.44
N TRP A 132 5.89 15.14 -5.28
CA TRP A 132 5.42 14.87 -6.65
C TRP A 132 4.46 13.69 -6.74
N PHE A 133 4.67 12.65 -5.93
CA PHE A 133 3.96 11.38 -6.07
C PHE A 133 2.74 11.25 -5.15
N VAL A 134 2.78 11.76 -3.92
CA VAL A 134 1.64 11.67 -2.97
C VAL A 134 0.34 12.24 -3.57
N PRO A 135 0.32 13.47 -4.14
CA PRO A 135 -0.87 13.98 -4.81
C PRO A 135 -1.40 13.07 -5.93
N LYS A 136 -0.48 12.39 -6.64
CA LYS A 136 -0.85 11.49 -7.73
C LYS A 136 -1.44 10.19 -7.21
N PHE A 137 -0.90 9.63 -6.13
CA PHE A 137 -1.45 8.45 -5.48
C PHE A 137 -2.86 8.73 -4.95
N LEU A 138 -3.05 9.87 -4.26
CA LEU A 138 -4.36 10.28 -3.75
C LEU A 138 -5.37 10.49 -4.89
N ARG A 139 -4.95 11.09 -6.02
CA ARG A 139 -5.81 11.23 -7.20
C ARG A 139 -6.13 9.88 -7.86
N LYS A 140 -5.17 8.97 -7.93
CA LYS A 140 -5.30 7.64 -8.56
C LYS A 140 -6.16 6.68 -7.75
N ALA A 141 -6.09 6.74 -6.43
CA ALA A 141 -6.85 5.87 -5.55
C ALA A 141 -8.36 6.00 -5.80
N LYS A 142 -9.05 4.85 -5.82
CA LYS A 142 -10.51 4.79 -5.90
C LYS A 142 -11.13 5.11 -4.54
N LYS A 143 -10.52 4.58 -3.48
CA LYS A 143 -10.83 4.88 -2.08
C LYS A 143 -9.55 5.09 -1.29
N ILE A 144 -9.61 5.98 -0.30
CA ILE A 144 -8.50 6.30 0.60
C ILE A 144 -8.99 6.06 2.02
N LEU A 145 -8.24 5.27 2.79
CA LEU A 145 -8.52 5.05 4.21
C LEU A 145 -7.61 5.97 5.02
N ALA A 146 -8.21 6.93 5.72
CA ALA A 146 -7.53 7.71 6.75
C ALA A 146 -7.69 7.02 8.11
N LEU A 147 -6.64 7.02 8.93
CA LEU A 147 -6.66 6.34 10.23
C LEU A 147 -7.41 7.12 11.32
N THR A 148 -7.60 8.43 11.11
CA THR A 148 -8.26 9.33 12.07
C THR A 148 -9.06 10.40 11.32
N GLU A 149 -10.05 10.99 12.00
CA GLU A 149 -10.78 12.14 11.45
C GLU A 149 -9.86 13.34 11.20
N PHE A 150 -8.84 13.54 12.04
CA PHE A 150 -7.82 14.56 11.81
C PHE A 150 -7.11 14.33 10.47
N GLY A 151 -6.57 13.11 10.24
CA GLY A 151 -5.88 12.79 8.99
C GLY A 151 -6.79 12.89 7.77
N LYS A 152 -8.08 12.55 7.92
CA LYS A 152 -9.09 12.74 6.88
C LYS A 152 -9.27 14.21 6.51
N MET A 153 -9.44 15.08 7.52
CA MET A 153 -9.57 16.53 7.30
C MET A 153 -8.30 17.11 6.68
N ASP A 154 -7.13 16.64 7.10
CA ASP A 154 -5.82 17.05 6.61
C ASP A 154 -5.67 16.78 5.10
N LEU A 155 -6.12 15.61 4.64
CA LEU A 155 -6.15 15.25 3.22
C LEU A 155 -7.10 16.11 2.41
N ILE A 156 -8.25 16.49 2.97
CA ILE A 156 -9.20 17.38 2.31
C ILE A 156 -8.62 18.80 2.21
N GLN A 157 -8.03 19.31 3.29
CA GLN A 157 -7.53 20.69 3.36
C GLN A 157 -6.29 20.91 2.50
N HIS A 158 -5.31 19.99 2.55
CA HIS A 158 -4.02 20.20 1.90
C HIS A 158 -3.91 19.57 0.52
N TYR A 159 -4.59 18.43 0.30
CA TYR A 159 -4.55 17.71 -0.97
C TYR A 159 -5.85 17.79 -1.77
N GLN A 160 -6.88 18.47 -1.25
CA GLN A 160 -8.19 18.63 -1.90
C GLN A 160 -8.77 17.27 -2.31
N VAL A 161 -8.55 16.25 -1.49
CA VAL A 161 -9.10 14.92 -1.72
C VAL A 161 -10.62 15.01 -1.63
N PRO A 162 -11.37 14.57 -2.65
CA PRO A 162 -12.83 14.61 -2.60
C PRO A 162 -13.36 13.74 -1.44
N PRO A 163 -14.29 14.24 -0.61
CA PRO A 163 -14.80 13.50 0.55
C PRO A 163 -15.40 12.13 0.20
N GLU A 164 -15.94 11.97 -1.00
CA GLU A 164 -16.49 10.70 -1.49
C GLU A 164 -15.43 9.61 -1.71
N LYS A 165 -14.14 9.97 -1.74
CA LYS A 165 -13.04 8.99 -1.79
C LYS A 165 -12.59 8.51 -0.41
N LEU A 166 -12.87 9.27 0.64
CA LEU A 166 -12.44 9.00 2.02
C LEU A 166 -13.45 8.12 2.77
#